data_AF-A0A918Z5N5-F1
#
_entry.id   AF-A0A918Z5N5-F1
#
_cell.length_a   1.000
_cell.length_b   1.000
_cell.length_c   1.000
_cell.angle_alpha   90.00
_cell.angle_beta   90.00
_cell.angle_gamma   90.00
#
_symmetry.space_group_name_H-M   'P 1'
#
loop_
_entity.id
_entity.type
_entity.pdbx_description
1 polymer ?
#
loop_
_entity_poly.entity_id
_entity_poly.type
_entity_poly.pdbx_seq_one_letter_code
_entity_poly.pdbx_strand_id
1 'polypeptide(L)'
;MRGSPYCLIMGFDTSFHPVDLPLIEERLLPYLAGHGDDDSIDDLVARAVEIRKVRFRAKAWALGVQEYACDHEGIDFAAHLHVWGRPFFLVGDGPDRIAEDLRRYLTASADDVDALAVEMIGRIGPGLVGLVEPDEGGQLPDDAALAAGLAMPLRMLRAAAITLRRGERWVRRPGDGREFDAARLLTREVPYCVLEFAAALLPGWMSRGYTWPTRLCAHAGLDAEGFTAPTALTGLLREEFSDLEWPDLPATIGGNYMVGGLVPAASVAEARAHLACHRDRFDCDAVDVRKIDEAMVVAERLGLGFCEATELYSAMEGNLN
;
A
#
# COMPACT_ATOMS: atom_id res chain seq x y z
N MET A 1 -20.83 -19.51 -36.34
CA MET A 1 -20.66 -18.65 -35.16
C MET A 1 -19.34 -19.05 -34.51
N ARG A 2 -18.34 -18.19 -34.59
CA ARG A 2 -17.00 -18.42 -34.02
C ARG A 2 -17.07 -18.07 -32.54
N GLY A 3 -16.67 -19.01 -31.68
CA GLY A 3 -16.56 -18.78 -30.25
C GLY A 3 -15.49 -17.73 -29.97
N SER A 4 -15.86 -16.69 -29.21
CA SER A 4 -14.92 -15.75 -28.62
C SER A 4 -14.25 -16.46 -27.43
N PRO A 5 -12.92 -16.64 -27.43
CA PRO A 5 -12.21 -17.08 -26.25
C PRO A 5 -12.12 -15.88 -25.32
N TYR A 6 -13.09 -15.73 -24.41
CA TYR A 6 -12.87 -14.95 -23.20
C TYR A 6 -11.84 -15.70 -22.37
N CYS A 7 -10.57 -15.47 -22.67
CA CYS A 7 -9.51 -15.66 -21.70
C CYS A 7 -9.87 -14.70 -20.57
N LEU A 8 -10.37 -15.25 -19.46
CA LEU A 8 -10.42 -14.56 -18.17
C LEU A 8 -8.98 -14.22 -17.82
N ILE A 9 -8.46 -13.12 -18.37
CA ILE A 9 -7.22 -12.53 -17.91
C ILE A 9 -7.56 -12.04 -16.51
N MET A 10 -7.16 -12.80 -15.49
CA MET A 10 -7.22 -12.32 -14.11
C MET A 10 -6.48 -10.99 -14.07
N GLY A 11 -7.20 -9.91 -13.74
CA GLY A 11 -6.60 -8.61 -13.51
C GLY A 11 -5.83 -8.62 -12.20
N PHE A 12 -4.72 -7.89 -12.15
CA PHE A 12 -3.96 -7.67 -10.92
C PHE A 12 -4.50 -6.42 -10.24
N ASP A 13 -4.67 -6.44 -8.93
CA ASP A 13 -4.77 -5.20 -8.17
C ASP A 13 -3.34 -4.74 -7.86
N THR A 14 -2.95 -3.60 -8.41
CA THR A 14 -1.58 -3.06 -8.31
C THR A 14 -1.56 -1.85 -7.40
N SER A 15 -0.41 -1.60 -6.79
CA SER A 15 -0.30 -0.53 -5.81
C SER A 15 1.08 0.11 -5.77
N PHE A 16 1.11 1.39 -5.40
CA PHE A 16 2.27 2.27 -5.44
C PHE A 16 2.46 2.91 -4.07
N HIS A 17 3.58 2.63 -3.41
CA HIS A 17 3.77 2.93 -2.00
C HIS A 17 4.99 3.80 -1.78
N PRO A 18 4.85 4.98 -1.16
CA PRO A 18 5.95 5.58 -0.41
C PRO A 18 6.32 4.65 0.76
N VAL A 19 7.61 4.41 0.98
CA VAL A 19 8.10 3.44 1.97
C VAL A 19 9.18 4.06 2.85
N ASP A 20 8.94 4.03 4.17
CA ASP A 20 9.92 4.41 5.18
C ASP A 20 10.92 3.28 5.41
N LEU A 21 12.01 3.28 4.64
CA LEU A 21 13.07 2.27 4.74
C LEU A 21 13.76 2.28 6.12
N PRO A 22 14.11 3.44 6.71
CA PRO A 22 14.62 3.48 8.09
C PRO A 22 13.69 2.80 9.09
N LEU A 23 12.38 3.05 9.06
CA LEU A 23 11.42 2.37 9.92
C LEU A 23 11.49 0.84 9.76
N ILE A 24 11.57 0.37 8.51
CA ILE A 24 11.64 -1.06 8.20
C ILE A 24 12.95 -1.65 8.74
N GLU A 25 14.08 -1.06 8.37
CA GLU A 25 15.42 -1.59 8.66
C GLU A 25 15.78 -1.48 10.15
N GLU A 26 15.34 -0.41 10.83
CA GLU A 26 15.71 -0.13 12.22
C GLU A 26 14.69 -0.64 13.25
N ARG A 27 13.42 -0.86 12.86
CA ARG A 27 12.38 -1.34 13.79
C ARG A 27 11.75 -2.66 13.37
N LEU A 28 11.24 -2.77 12.14
CA LEU A 28 10.47 -3.94 11.74
C LEU A 28 11.34 -5.18 11.56
N LEU A 29 12.44 -5.09 10.80
CA LEU A 29 13.31 -6.25 10.59
C LEU A 29 13.97 -6.74 11.89
N PRO A 30 14.48 -5.88 12.80
CA PRO A 30 14.98 -6.33 14.09
C PRO A 30 13.91 -7.02 14.93
N TYR A 31 12.68 -6.48 14.95
CA TYR A 31 11.56 -7.14 15.61
C TYR A 31 11.27 -8.52 15.02
N LEU A 32 11.20 -8.63 13.69
CA LEU A 32 10.99 -9.90 13.00
C LEU A 32 12.12 -10.89 13.23
N ALA A 33 13.34 -10.42 13.41
CA ALA A 33 14.51 -11.25 13.72
C ALA A 33 14.50 -11.84 15.14
N GLY A 34 13.55 -11.43 15.98
CA GLY A 34 13.43 -11.85 17.37
C GLY A 34 14.18 -10.95 18.35
N HIS A 35 14.64 -9.77 17.94
CA HIS A 35 15.30 -8.81 18.83
C HIS A 35 14.29 -7.94 19.57
N GLY A 36 14.66 -7.44 20.75
CA GLY A 36 13.80 -6.61 21.60
C GLY A 36 12.60 -7.37 22.20
N ASP A 37 11.68 -6.62 22.79
CA ASP A 37 10.50 -7.16 23.48
C ASP A 37 9.34 -7.44 22.51
N ASP A 38 8.39 -8.28 22.94
CA ASP A 38 7.26 -8.72 22.09
C ASP A 38 6.27 -7.58 21.75
N ASP A 39 6.25 -6.53 22.56
CA ASP A 39 5.43 -5.32 22.44
C ASP A 39 6.17 -4.14 21.76
N SER A 40 7.41 -4.34 21.28
CA SER A 40 8.25 -3.27 20.71
C SER A 40 7.74 -2.64 19.41
N ILE A 41 6.64 -3.16 18.83
CA ILE A 41 5.93 -2.59 17.69
C ILE A 41 4.49 -2.18 18.02
N ASP A 42 4.03 -2.33 19.27
CA ASP A 42 2.62 -2.10 19.62
C ASP A 42 2.22 -0.63 19.44
N ASP A 43 3.16 0.32 19.55
CA ASP A 43 2.96 1.72 19.20
C ASP A 43 2.68 1.91 17.69
N LEU A 44 3.40 1.18 16.83
CA LEU A 44 3.18 1.18 15.39
C LEU A 44 1.85 0.53 15.04
N VAL A 45 1.49 -0.57 15.72
CA VAL A 45 0.19 -1.22 15.54
C VAL A 45 -0.94 -0.27 15.91
N ALA A 46 -0.87 0.38 17.08
CA ALA A 46 -1.86 1.36 17.50
C ALA A 46 -1.97 2.52 16.50
N ARG A 47 -0.84 3.00 15.97
CA ARG A 47 -0.81 4.04 14.95
C ARG A 47 -1.49 3.60 13.64
N ALA A 48 -1.22 2.38 13.18
CA ALA A 48 -1.85 1.82 11.99
C ALA A 48 -3.38 1.64 12.17
N VAL A 49 -3.84 1.28 13.38
CA VAL A 49 -5.28 1.24 13.72
C VAL A 49 -5.92 2.62 13.55
N GLU A 50 -5.32 3.67 14.11
CA GLU A 50 -5.83 5.04 13.96
C GLU A 50 -5.85 5.50 12.50
N ILE A 51 -4.80 5.21 11.73
CA ILE A 51 -4.76 5.54 10.30
C ILE A 51 -5.86 4.80 9.53
N ARG A 52 -6.15 3.54 9.89
CA ARG A 52 -7.22 2.76 9.25
C ARG A 52 -8.60 3.34 9.56
N LYS A 53 -8.85 3.82 10.78
CA LYS A 53 -10.07 4.55 11.16
C LYS A 53 -10.23 5.84 10.37
N VAL A 54 -9.15 6.63 10.28
CA VAL A 54 -9.14 7.86 9.48
C VAL A 54 -9.43 7.57 8.01
N ARG A 55 -8.79 6.55 7.45
CA ARG A 55 -8.99 6.12 6.07
C ARG A 55 -10.43 5.68 5.82
N PHE A 56 -10.97 4.82 6.68
CA PHE A 56 -12.35 4.35 6.62
C PHE A 56 -13.32 5.54 6.55
N ARG A 57 -13.20 6.48 7.49
CA ARG A 57 -14.08 7.64 7.54
C ARG A 57 -13.89 8.57 6.33
N ALA A 58 -12.66 8.76 5.86
CA ALA A 58 -12.40 9.56 4.66
C ALA A 58 -13.07 8.93 3.42
N LYS A 59 -13.04 7.60 3.31
CA LYS A 59 -13.65 6.88 2.19
C LYS A 59 -15.18 6.86 2.23
N ALA A 60 -15.79 6.83 3.41
CA ALA A 60 -17.23 7.05 3.56
C ALA A 60 -17.69 8.34 2.88
N TRP A 61 -16.93 9.44 3.03
CA TRP A 61 -17.22 10.68 2.32
C TRP A 61 -17.03 10.59 0.80
N ALA A 62 -15.97 9.91 0.33
CA ALA A 62 -15.78 9.71 -1.11
C ALA A 62 -16.94 8.90 -1.74
N LEU A 63 -17.46 7.91 -1.01
CA LEU A 63 -18.65 7.14 -1.42
C LEU A 63 -19.90 8.01 -1.42
N GLY A 64 -20.10 8.85 -0.40
CA GLY A 64 -21.20 9.80 -0.37
C GLY A 64 -21.20 10.77 -1.56
N VAL A 65 -20.03 11.27 -1.94
CA VAL A 65 -19.90 12.08 -3.17
C VAL A 65 -20.22 11.26 -4.42
N GLN A 66 -19.78 10.00 -4.47
CA GLN A 66 -20.10 9.11 -5.60
C GLN A 66 -21.61 8.91 -5.74
N GLU A 67 -22.30 8.60 -4.65
CA GLU A 67 -23.75 8.41 -4.63
C GLU A 67 -24.47 9.68 -5.09
N TYR A 68 -24.12 10.84 -4.51
CA TYR A 68 -24.68 12.11 -4.91
C TYR A 68 -24.45 12.41 -6.39
N ALA A 69 -23.25 12.16 -6.91
CA ALA A 69 -22.90 12.37 -8.32
C ALA A 69 -23.62 11.41 -9.28
N CYS A 70 -23.99 10.20 -8.85
CA CYS A 70 -24.80 9.28 -9.64
C CYS A 70 -26.23 9.81 -9.86
N ASP A 71 -26.77 10.53 -8.87
CA ASP A 71 -28.15 11.05 -8.89
C ASP A 71 -28.28 12.45 -9.50
N HIS A 72 -27.15 13.14 -9.73
CA HIS A 72 -27.13 14.53 -10.18
C HIS A 72 -26.23 14.72 -11.41
N GLU A 73 -26.83 15.21 -12.50
CA GLU A 73 -26.09 15.52 -13.73
C GLU A 73 -25.10 16.68 -13.54
N GLY A 74 -23.98 16.64 -14.26
CA GLY A 74 -23.00 17.75 -14.33
C GLY A 74 -21.92 17.73 -13.25
N ILE A 75 -21.86 16.69 -12.41
CA ILE A 75 -20.80 16.51 -11.42
C ILE A 75 -19.75 15.55 -11.99
N ASP A 76 -18.57 16.08 -12.32
CA ASP A 76 -17.44 15.27 -12.80
C ASP A 76 -16.69 14.66 -11.60
N PHE A 77 -17.12 13.48 -11.17
CA PHE A 77 -16.49 12.75 -10.06
C PHE A 77 -15.84 11.44 -10.53
N ALA A 78 -14.50 11.45 -10.62
CA ALA A 78 -13.71 10.28 -10.98
C ALA A 78 -13.59 9.26 -9.82
N ALA A 79 -14.63 8.45 -9.60
CA ALA A 79 -14.67 7.46 -8.51
C ALA A 79 -13.47 6.49 -8.49
N HIS A 80 -12.99 6.07 -9.67
CA HIS A 80 -11.80 5.22 -9.82
C HIS A 80 -10.49 5.86 -9.30
N LEU A 81 -10.45 7.19 -9.19
CA LEU A 81 -9.35 7.94 -8.58
C LEU A 81 -9.65 8.22 -7.10
N HIS A 82 -10.79 8.83 -6.78
CA HIS A 82 -11.06 9.37 -5.45
C HIS A 82 -11.52 8.32 -4.42
N VAL A 83 -12.30 7.32 -4.85
CA VAL A 83 -12.79 6.25 -3.98
C VAL A 83 -11.78 5.11 -3.95
N TRP A 84 -11.36 4.62 -5.11
CA TRP A 84 -10.54 3.40 -5.17
C TRP A 84 -9.05 3.66 -5.36
N GLY A 85 -8.67 4.77 -6.01
CA GLY A 85 -7.31 4.98 -6.50
C GLY A 85 -6.34 5.62 -5.51
N ARG A 86 -6.81 6.58 -4.71
CA ARG A 86 -6.01 7.31 -3.72
C ARG A 86 -6.14 6.67 -2.33
N PRO A 87 -5.16 6.82 -1.43
CA PRO A 87 -5.19 6.21 -0.11
C PRO A 87 -6.34 6.72 0.79
N PHE A 88 -6.58 8.03 0.75
CA PHE A 88 -7.68 8.73 1.44
C PHE A 88 -8.62 9.37 0.42
N PHE A 89 -9.67 10.04 0.88
CA PHE A 89 -10.41 10.96 0.02
C PHE A 89 -9.58 12.23 -0.17
N LEU A 90 -8.84 12.29 -1.27
CA LEU A 90 -8.00 13.42 -1.63
C LEU A 90 -8.54 14.02 -2.92
N VAL A 91 -8.68 15.34 -2.97
CA VAL A 91 -9.10 16.10 -4.15
C VAL A 91 -8.15 17.28 -4.32
N GLY A 92 -7.60 17.43 -5.52
CA GLY A 92 -6.66 18.50 -5.81
C GLY A 92 -5.95 18.26 -7.13
N ASP A 93 -5.46 19.37 -7.68
CA ASP A 93 -4.65 19.39 -8.89
C ASP A 93 -3.18 19.42 -8.53
N GLY A 94 -2.45 18.48 -9.10
CA GLY A 94 -1.00 18.37 -8.92
C GLY A 94 -0.59 17.59 -7.68
N PRO A 95 0.56 16.91 -7.77
CA PRO A 95 1.01 15.96 -6.75
C PRO A 95 1.50 16.63 -5.45
N ASP A 96 1.95 17.89 -5.50
CA ASP A 96 2.41 18.62 -4.30
C ASP A 96 1.27 18.87 -3.31
N ARG A 97 0.09 19.27 -3.80
CA ARG A 97 -1.09 19.48 -2.96
C ARG A 97 -1.58 18.16 -2.37
N ILE A 98 -1.55 17.10 -3.17
CA ILE A 98 -1.89 15.73 -2.73
C ILE A 98 -0.96 15.28 -1.59
N ALA A 99 0.34 15.58 -1.68
CA ALA A 99 1.29 15.29 -0.61
C ALA A 99 0.97 16.05 0.68
N GLU A 100 0.62 17.34 0.59
CA GLU A 100 0.23 18.15 1.74
C GLU A 100 -1.04 17.60 2.43
N ASP A 101 -2.09 17.32 1.66
CA ASP A 101 -3.34 16.80 2.24
C ASP A 101 -3.20 15.37 2.76
N LEU A 102 -2.37 14.53 2.14
CA LEU A 102 -2.03 13.23 2.70
C LEU A 102 -1.37 13.37 4.07
N ARG A 103 -0.43 14.31 4.26
CA ARG A 103 0.17 14.58 5.59
C ARG A 103 -0.90 15.00 6.59
N ARG A 104 -1.85 15.85 6.20
CA ARG A 104 -2.96 16.28 7.06
C ARG A 104 -3.80 15.10 7.52
N TYR A 105 -4.18 14.19 6.62
CA TYR A 105 -4.90 12.97 6.97
C TYR A 105 -4.09 12.04 7.86
N LEU A 106 -2.81 11.83 7.58
CA LEU A 106 -1.96 11.01 8.45
C LEU A 106 -1.94 11.57 9.88
N THR A 107 -1.87 12.89 10.07
CA THR A 107 -1.84 13.51 11.40
C THR A 107 -3.20 13.69 12.06
N ALA A 108 -4.30 13.45 11.33
CA ALA A 108 -5.66 13.63 11.83
C ALA A 108 -6.05 12.51 12.82
N SER A 109 -6.95 12.85 13.74
CA SER A 109 -7.76 11.85 14.45
C SER A 109 -9.01 11.50 13.65
N ALA A 110 -9.73 10.44 14.04
CA ALA A 110 -11.01 10.08 13.42
C ALA A 110 -12.04 11.23 13.48
N ASP A 111 -12.01 12.05 14.53
CA ASP A 111 -12.94 13.17 14.74
C ASP A 111 -12.64 14.36 13.80
N ASP A 112 -11.40 14.49 13.33
CA ASP A 112 -10.98 15.61 12.46
C ASP A 112 -11.26 15.34 10.96
N VAL A 113 -11.58 14.09 10.61
CA VAL A 113 -11.70 13.64 9.21
C VAL A 113 -12.81 14.36 8.45
N ASP A 114 -13.94 14.62 9.10
CA ASP A 114 -15.10 15.22 8.46
C ASP A 114 -14.80 16.64 7.97
N ALA A 115 -14.04 17.42 8.76
CA ALA A 115 -13.62 18.75 8.35
C ALA A 115 -12.72 18.70 7.10
N LEU A 116 -11.76 17.77 7.08
CA LEU A 116 -10.90 17.56 5.91
C LEU A 116 -11.70 17.11 4.68
N ALA A 117 -12.65 16.19 4.86
CA ALA A 117 -13.48 15.68 3.77
C ALA A 117 -14.38 16.77 3.17
N VAL A 118 -14.97 17.64 4.00
CA VAL A 118 -15.75 18.80 3.55
C VAL A 118 -14.89 19.76 2.72
N GLU A 119 -13.63 19.98 3.10
CA GLU A 119 -12.71 20.75 2.25
C GLU A 119 -12.46 20.09 0.90
N MET A 120 -12.33 18.76 0.85
CA MET A 120 -12.16 18.02 -0.41
C MET A 120 -13.40 18.13 -1.29
N ILE A 121 -14.60 18.06 -0.71
CA ILE A 121 -15.87 18.29 -1.43
C ILE A 121 -15.90 19.70 -2.03
N GLY A 122 -15.52 20.71 -1.24
CA GLY A 122 -15.48 22.09 -1.71
C GLY A 122 -14.56 22.31 -2.93
N ARG A 123 -13.52 21.48 -3.08
CA ARG A 123 -12.62 21.51 -4.25
C ARG A 123 -13.22 20.83 -5.48
N ILE A 124 -14.10 19.84 -5.31
CA ILE A 124 -14.90 19.28 -6.42
C ILE A 124 -15.91 20.34 -6.87
N GLY A 125 -16.62 20.93 -5.93
CA GLY A 125 -17.59 21.98 -6.18
C GLY A 125 -18.05 22.63 -4.88
N PRO A 126 -17.88 23.96 -4.71
CA PRO A 126 -18.30 24.65 -3.49
C PRO A 126 -19.80 24.49 -3.18
N GLY A 127 -20.63 24.31 -4.22
CA GLY A 127 -22.07 24.08 -4.07
C GLY A 127 -22.46 22.69 -3.56
N LEU A 128 -21.51 21.74 -3.49
CA LEU A 128 -21.74 20.40 -2.95
C LEU A 128 -21.63 20.36 -1.43
N VAL A 129 -21.01 21.37 -0.82
CA VAL A 129 -20.83 21.45 0.63
C VAL A 129 -22.20 21.56 1.31
N GLY A 130 -22.51 20.60 2.17
CA GLY A 130 -23.81 20.50 2.86
C GLY A 130 -24.91 19.79 2.06
N LEU A 131 -24.63 19.32 0.84
CA LEU A 131 -25.54 18.46 0.06
C LEU A 131 -25.13 16.99 0.08
N VAL A 132 -23.84 16.74 0.29
CA VAL A 132 -23.30 15.38 0.41
C VAL A 132 -23.23 15.00 1.88
N GLU A 133 -23.62 13.76 2.17
CA GLU A 133 -23.45 13.10 3.47
C GLU A 133 -22.50 11.91 3.30
N PRO A 134 -21.75 11.49 4.33
CA PRO A 134 -20.89 10.32 4.25
C PRO A 134 -21.73 9.03 4.19
N ASP A 135 -21.26 8.02 3.47
CA ASP A 135 -21.86 6.69 3.49
C ASP A 135 -21.75 6.05 4.89
N GLU A 136 -22.89 5.74 5.51
CA GLU A 136 -22.96 5.08 6.82
C GLU A 136 -23.14 3.55 6.72
N GLY A 137 -23.13 3.00 5.50
CA GLY A 137 -23.35 1.57 5.26
C GLY A 137 -22.17 0.67 5.67
N GLY A 138 -20.96 1.22 5.73
CA GLY A 138 -19.74 0.48 6.11
C GLY A 138 -19.65 0.16 7.60
N GLN A 139 -18.94 -0.93 7.94
CA GLN A 139 -18.60 -1.27 9.32
C GLN A 139 -17.12 -1.59 9.44
N LEU A 140 -16.43 -0.87 10.34
CA LEU A 140 -15.07 -1.18 10.70
C LEU A 140 -15.06 -2.12 11.92
N PRO A 141 -14.20 -3.16 11.96
CA PRO A 141 -13.95 -3.93 13.17
C PRO A 141 -13.50 -3.01 14.32
N ASP A 142 -13.67 -3.47 15.56
CA ASP A 142 -13.16 -2.74 16.73
C ASP A 142 -11.62 -2.65 16.74
N ASP A 143 -11.09 -1.72 17.52
CA ASP A 143 -9.65 -1.42 17.60
C ASP A 143 -8.82 -2.67 17.97
N ALA A 144 -9.35 -3.56 18.82
CA ALA A 144 -8.65 -4.77 19.23
C ALA A 144 -8.57 -5.80 18.09
N ALA A 145 -9.66 -5.97 17.33
CA ALA A 145 -9.70 -6.82 16.15
C ALA A 145 -8.78 -6.29 15.04
N LEU A 146 -8.77 -4.98 14.81
CA LEU A 146 -7.86 -4.33 13.87
C LEU A 146 -6.39 -4.53 14.28
N ALA A 147 -6.06 -4.26 15.54
CA ALA A 147 -4.71 -4.45 16.08
C ALA A 147 -4.25 -5.90 15.95
N ALA A 148 -5.12 -6.86 16.29
CA ALA A 148 -4.81 -8.28 16.15
C ALA A 148 -4.57 -8.67 14.69
N GLY A 149 -5.38 -8.18 13.75
CA GLY A 149 -5.22 -8.43 12.33
C GLY A 149 -3.90 -7.88 11.77
N LEU A 150 -3.52 -6.66 12.17
CA LEU A 150 -2.27 -6.02 11.75
C LEU A 150 -1.02 -6.68 12.37
N ALA A 151 -1.09 -7.05 13.65
CA ALA A 151 0.05 -7.59 14.36
C ALA A 151 0.31 -9.08 14.08
N MET A 152 -0.73 -9.87 13.79
CA MET A 152 -0.62 -11.33 13.68
C MET A 152 0.39 -11.80 12.63
N PRO A 153 0.43 -11.26 11.38
CA PRO A 153 1.44 -11.67 10.40
C PRO A 153 2.87 -11.42 10.88
N LEU A 154 3.13 -10.23 11.45
CA LEU A 154 4.46 -9.89 11.97
C LEU A 154 4.84 -10.76 13.18
N ARG A 155 3.91 -11.00 14.11
CA ARG A 155 4.13 -11.87 15.27
C ARG A 155 4.39 -13.32 14.85
N MET A 156 3.72 -13.81 13.80
CA MET A 156 3.99 -15.13 13.22
C MET A 156 5.38 -15.23 12.62
N LEU A 157 5.84 -14.20 11.91
CA LEU A 157 7.19 -14.14 11.34
C LEU A 157 8.26 -14.05 12.43
N ARG A 158 8.05 -13.22 13.45
CA ARG A 158 8.92 -13.17 14.64
C ARG A 158 9.00 -14.52 15.34
N ALA A 159 7.87 -15.19 15.54
CA ALA A 159 7.84 -16.52 16.14
C ALA A 159 8.63 -17.54 15.29
N ALA A 160 8.54 -17.47 13.96
CA ALA A 160 9.33 -18.32 13.07
C ALA A 160 10.85 -18.08 13.23
N ALA A 161 11.29 -16.82 13.31
CA ALA A 161 12.69 -16.49 13.57
C ALA A 161 13.19 -17.04 14.92
N ILE A 162 12.40 -16.85 15.99
CA ILE A 162 12.72 -17.39 17.32
C ILE A 162 12.78 -18.92 17.32
N THR A 163 11.85 -19.59 16.63
CA THR A 163 11.83 -21.06 16.45
C THR A 163 13.11 -21.54 15.76
N LEU A 164 13.53 -20.90 14.67
CA LEU A 164 14.76 -21.28 13.95
C LEU A 164 16.02 -21.10 14.82
N ARG A 165 16.09 -20.00 15.60
CA ARG A 165 17.19 -19.77 16.54
C ARG A 165 17.30 -20.84 17.63
N ARG A 166 16.19 -21.50 17.98
CA ARG A 166 16.15 -22.63 18.92
C ARG A 166 16.53 -23.97 18.26
N GLY A 167 16.79 -23.99 16.96
CA GLY A 167 17.05 -25.21 16.20
C GLY A 167 15.77 -26.01 15.90
N GLU A 168 14.60 -25.37 16.02
CA GLU A 168 13.31 -25.98 15.73
C GLU A 168 12.84 -25.64 14.31
N ARG A 169 12.00 -26.50 13.72
CA ARG A 169 11.51 -26.35 12.34
C ARG A 169 10.11 -25.75 12.24
N TRP A 170 9.26 -26.03 13.22
CA TRP A 170 7.82 -25.80 13.11
C TRP A 170 7.37 -24.71 14.08
N VAL A 171 6.71 -23.68 13.54
CA VAL A 171 6.04 -22.65 14.33
C VAL A 171 4.55 -22.93 14.35
N ARG A 172 3.92 -22.80 15.52
CA ARG A 172 2.47 -22.97 15.67
C ARG A 172 1.76 -21.63 15.60
N ARG A 173 0.71 -21.55 14.80
CA ARG A 173 -0.16 -20.39 14.75
C ARG A 173 -1.01 -20.30 16.03
N PRO A 174 -1.04 -19.14 16.69
CA PRO A 174 -1.96 -18.89 17.80
C PRO A 174 -3.42 -19.02 17.34
N GLY A 175 -4.27 -19.63 18.18
CA GLY A 175 -5.70 -19.76 17.94
C GLY A 175 -6.14 -21.11 17.36
N ASP A 176 -5.56 -21.52 16.22
CA ASP A 176 -5.93 -22.79 15.55
C ASP A 176 -4.90 -23.92 15.70
N GLY A 177 -3.70 -23.61 16.21
CA GLY A 177 -2.63 -24.58 16.45
C GLY A 177 -2.01 -25.15 15.18
N ARG A 178 -2.32 -24.62 13.99
CA ARG A 178 -1.72 -25.09 12.73
C ARG A 178 -0.21 -24.87 12.74
N GLU A 179 0.53 -25.86 12.26
CA GLU A 179 1.98 -25.81 12.16
C GLU A 179 2.42 -25.33 10.77
N PHE A 180 3.45 -24.47 10.76
CA PHE A 180 4.05 -23.91 9.57
C PHE A 180 5.56 -24.15 9.61
N ASP A 181 6.16 -24.42 8.45
CA ASP A 181 7.62 -24.50 8.32
C ASP A 181 8.20 -23.09 8.49
N ALA A 182 8.99 -22.89 9.54
CA ALA A 182 9.46 -21.57 9.95
C ALA A 182 10.39 -20.94 8.90
N ALA A 183 11.27 -21.74 8.28
CA ALA A 183 12.16 -21.29 7.22
C ALA A 183 11.36 -20.84 5.99
N ARG A 184 10.36 -21.62 5.60
CA ARG A 184 9.48 -21.25 4.47
C ARG A 184 8.69 -19.98 4.75
N LEU A 185 8.21 -19.79 5.98
CA LEU A 185 7.45 -18.61 6.35
C LEU A 185 8.32 -17.34 6.24
N LEU A 186 9.53 -17.35 6.81
CA LEU A 186 10.44 -16.22 6.71
C LEU A 186 10.88 -15.92 5.28
N THR A 187 11.32 -16.94 4.54
CA THR A 187 11.92 -16.74 3.22
C THR A 187 10.93 -16.28 2.16
N ARG A 188 9.63 -16.51 2.34
CA ARG A 188 8.59 -16.19 1.35
C ARG A 188 7.71 -15.03 1.73
N GLU A 189 7.30 -14.93 2.99
CA GLU A 189 6.23 -14.00 3.38
C GLU A 189 6.77 -12.64 3.85
N VAL A 190 8.04 -12.56 4.30
CA VAL A 190 8.61 -11.33 4.86
C VAL A 190 8.47 -10.11 3.94
N PRO A 191 8.89 -10.13 2.66
CA PRO A 191 8.83 -8.93 1.81
C PRO A 191 7.41 -8.36 1.74
N TYR A 192 6.43 -9.26 1.58
CA TYR A 192 5.03 -8.89 1.45
C TYR A 192 4.46 -8.37 2.76
N CYS A 193 4.59 -9.12 3.86
CA CYS A 193 4.04 -8.71 5.16
C CYS A 193 4.68 -7.43 5.71
N VAL A 194 5.98 -7.21 5.45
CA VAL A 194 6.67 -5.97 5.84
C VAL A 194 6.09 -4.78 5.07
N LEU A 195 5.94 -4.90 3.74
CA LEU A 195 5.37 -3.82 2.95
C LEU A 195 3.89 -3.61 3.26
N GLU A 196 3.13 -4.67 3.49
CA GLU A 196 1.72 -4.59 3.91
C GLU A 196 1.56 -3.79 5.21
N PHE A 197 2.39 -4.09 6.22
CA PHE A 197 2.35 -3.34 7.47
C PHE A 197 2.85 -1.89 7.30
N ALA A 198 3.90 -1.68 6.50
CA ALA A 198 4.36 -0.33 6.18
C ALA A 198 3.27 0.49 5.46
N ALA A 199 2.53 -0.14 4.55
CA ALA A 199 1.39 0.44 3.84
C ALA A 199 0.17 0.70 4.75
N ALA A 200 0.08 0.06 5.92
CA ALA A 200 -0.90 0.41 6.94
C ALA A 200 -0.54 1.70 7.71
N LEU A 201 0.75 2.03 7.80
CA LEU A 201 1.26 3.27 8.40
C LEU A 201 1.36 4.42 7.39
N LEU A 202 1.57 4.10 6.11
CA LEU A 202 1.65 5.07 5.03
C LEU A 202 0.95 4.51 3.79
N PRO A 203 -0.39 4.65 3.70
CA PRO A 203 -1.15 4.04 2.63
C PRO A 203 -0.77 4.58 1.24
N GLY A 204 -0.66 3.67 0.28
CA GLY A 204 -0.34 3.92 -1.11
C GLY A 204 -1.55 4.09 -2.03
N TRP A 205 -1.26 4.21 -3.31
CA TRP A 205 -2.23 4.34 -4.38
C TRP A 205 -2.52 2.96 -4.97
N MET A 206 -3.72 2.79 -5.53
CA MET A 206 -4.16 1.55 -6.14
C MET A 206 -4.57 1.76 -7.60
N SER A 207 -4.21 0.80 -8.44
CA SER A 207 -4.63 0.68 -9.82
C SER A 207 -5.05 -0.76 -10.12
N ARG A 208 -5.65 -0.99 -11.28
CA ARG A 208 -6.04 -2.31 -11.76
C ARG A 208 -5.31 -2.65 -13.04
N GLY A 209 -5.00 -3.92 -13.21
CA GLY A 209 -4.29 -4.44 -14.36
C GLY A 209 -2.79 -4.31 -14.22
N TYR A 210 -2.10 -4.11 -15.33
CA TYR A 210 -0.66 -4.26 -15.43
C TYR A 210 0.07 -2.92 -15.45
N THR A 211 -0.20 -2.07 -14.47
CA THR A 211 0.14 -0.64 -14.50
C THR A 211 1.32 -0.27 -13.60
N TRP A 212 2.12 -1.23 -13.11
CA TRP A 212 3.28 -0.91 -12.28
C TRP A 212 4.47 -0.38 -13.10
N PRO A 213 5.24 0.59 -12.56
CA PRO A 213 6.26 1.32 -13.31
C PRO A 213 7.26 0.43 -14.07
N THR A 214 7.81 -0.59 -13.42
CA THR A 214 8.88 -1.40 -14.05
C THR A 214 8.37 -2.19 -15.25
N ARG A 215 7.10 -2.63 -15.22
CA ARG A 215 6.45 -3.27 -16.37
C ARG A 215 6.08 -2.27 -17.45
N LEU A 216 5.61 -1.07 -17.09
CA LEU A 216 5.33 -0.02 -18.06
C LEU A 216 6.59 0.35 -18.85
N CYS A 217 7.73 0.52 -18.16
CA CYS A 217 9.03 0.73 -18.80
C CYS A 217 9.40 -0.44 -19.73
N ALA A 218 9.34 -1.68 -19.23
CA ALA A 218 9.68 -2.86 -20.02
C ALA A 218 8.81 -2.98 -21.29
N HIS A 219 7.50 -2.74 -21.19
CA HIS A 219 6.58 -2.79 -22.32
C HIS A 219 6.86 -1.68 -23.34
N ALA A 220 7.24 -0.49 -22.86
CA ALA A 220 7.66 0.62 -23.70
C ALA A 220 9.06 0.43 -24.32
N GLY A 221 9.80 -0.63 -23.97
CA GLY A 221 11.18 -0.84 -24.40
C GLY A 221 12.15 0.17 -23.77
N LEU A 222 11.92 0.48 -22.50
CA LEU A 222 12.71 1.39 -21.67
C LEU A 222 13.31 0.63 -20.49
N ASP A 223 14.47 1.09 -20.01
CA ASP A 223 15.01 0.66 -18.73
C ASP A 223 14.20 1.28 -17.58
N ALA A 224 14.01 0.55 -16.48
CA ALA A 224 13.36 1.09 -15.28
C ALA A 224 14.41 1.79 -14.40
N GLU A 225 14.87 2.97 -14.82
CA GLU A 225 15.93 3.71 -14.13
C GLU A 225 15.61 3.97 -12.65
N GLY A 226 16.57 3.68 -11.77
CA GLY A 226 16.45 3.84 -10.32
C GLY A 226 15.71 2.71 -9.59
N PHE A 227 15.06 1.79 -10.31
CA PHE A 227 14.40 0.63 -9.70
C PHE A 227 15.38 -0.51 -9.46
N THR A 228 15.32 -1.09 -8.26
CA THR A 228 16.10 -2.25 -7.84
C THR A 228 15.20 -3.34 -7.28
N ALA A 229 15.78 -4.52 -7.04
CA ALA A 229 15.12 -5.53 -6.21
C ALA A 229 14.82 -4.98 -4.80
N PRO A 230 13.71 -5.37 -4.16
CA PRO A 230 13.31 -4.90 -2.83
C PRO A 230 14.11 -5.59 -1.71
N THR A 231 15.43 -5.74 -1.87
CA THR A 231 16.29 -6.46 -0.92
C THR A 231 16.33 -5.82 0.46
N ALA A 232 16.17 -4.49 0.54
CA ALA A 232 16.05 -3.74 1.79
C ALA A 232 14.92 -4.28 2.70
N LEU A 233 13.85 -4.86 2.14
CA LEU A 233 12.75 -5.45 2.91
C LEU A 233 13.11 -6.77 3.60
N THR A 234 14.30 -7.31 3.37
CA THR A 234 14.75 -8.61 3.93
C THR A 234 16.20 -8.62 4.40
N GLY A 235 16.94 -7.51 4.23
CA GLY A 235 18.40 -7.48 4.35
C GLY A 235 18.93 -8.10 5.64
N LEU A 236 18.52 -7.56 6.80
CA LEU A 236 18.92 -8.07 8.11
C LEU A 236 18.60 -9.56 8.31
N LEU A 237 17.40 -9.99 7.89
CA LEU A 237 16.99 -11.39 8.06
C LEU A 237 17.81 -12.34 7.19
N ARG A 238 18.18 -11.93 5.97
CA ARG A 238 19.08 -12.70 5.11
C ARG A 238 20.48 -12.85 5.72
N GLU A 239 20.98 -11.81 6.37
CA GLU A 239 22.27 -11.84 7.06
C GLU A 239 22.24 -12.79 8.26
N GLU A 240 21.23 -12.66 9.13
CA GLU A 240 21.13 -13.44 10.36
C GLU A 240 20.73 -14.90 10.14
N PHE A 241 19.98 -15.18 9.07
CA PHE A 241 19.55 -16.51 8.67
C PHE A 241 20.18 -16.89 7.32
N SER A 242 21.49 -16.70 7.20
CA SER A 242 22.27 -16.94 5.98
C SER A 242 22.32 -18.40 5.54
N ASP A 243 22.04 -19.34 6.44
CA ASP A 243 21.94 -20.77 6.12
C ASP A 243 20.61 -21.15 5.43
N LEU A 244 19.63 -20.23 5.37
CA LEU A 244 18.36 -20.48 4.67
C LEU A 244 18.50 -20.22 3.17
N GLU A 245 17.73 -20.98 2.39
CA GLU A 245 17.58 -20.74 0.96
C GLU A 245 16.57 -19.61 0.72
N TRP A 246 17.08 -18.40 0.55
CA TRP A 246 16.26 -17.24 0.24
C TRP A 246 16.03 -17.11 -1.26
N PRO A 247 14.77 -17.03 -1.74
CA PRO A 247 14.50 -16.82 -3.15
C PRO A 247 15.04 -15.46 -3.62
N ASP A 248 15.42 -15.36 -4.88
CA ASP A 248 15.76 -14.08 -5.49
C ASP A 248 14.52 -13.17 -5.50
N LEU A 249 14.71 -11.92 -5.08
CA LEU A 249 13.66 -10.90 -5.16
C LEU A 249 13.79 -10.20 -6.52
N PRO A 250 12.82 -10.35 -7.43
CA PRO A 250 12.91 -9.70 -8.73
C PRO A 250 12.77 -8.17 -8.58
N ALA A 251 13.43 -7.42 -9.45
CA ALA A 251 13.28 -5.96 -9.55
C ALA A 251 11.94 -5.54 -10.21
N THR A 252 11.01 -6.47 -10.42
CA THR A 252 9.67 -6.23 -10.97
C THR A 252 8.70 -7.27 -10.42
N ILE A 253 7.42 -6.94 -10.38
CA ILE A 253 6.36 -7.89 -10.02
C ILE A 253 6.22 -8.99 -11.09
N GLY A 254 6.26 -10.26 -10.66
CA GLY A 254 6.07 -11.43 -11.53
C GLY A 254 4.71 -12.12 -11.40
N GLY A 255 3.92 -11.78 -10.39
CA GLY A 255 2.69 -12.50 -10.03
C GLY A 255 1.95 -11.83 -8.86
N ASN A 256 0.83 -12.43 -8.45
CA ASN A 256 -0.01 -11.94 -7.35
C ASN A 256 0.71 -12.06 -6.02
N TYR A 257 0.37 -11.19 -5.06
CA TYR A 257 0.96 -11.18 -3.72
C TYR A 257 2.50 -11.02 -3.76
N MET A 258 2.98 -10.17 -4.66
CA MET A 258 4.41 -9.90 -4.83
C MET A 258 4.72 -8.42 -4.63
N VAL A 259 5.90 -8.20 -4.06
CA VAL A 259 6.58 -6.91 -4.01
C VAL A 259 7.66 -6.89 -5.09
N GLY A 260 7.71 -5.80 -5.86
CA GLY A 260 8.65 -5.65 -6.98
C GLY A 260 9.57 -4.46 -6.80
N GLY A 261 9.75 -3.71 -7.89
CA GLY A 261 10.69 -2.60 -7.99
C GLY A 261 10.65 -1.65 -6.80
N LEU A 262 11.80 -1.49 -6.17
CA LEU A 262 12.07 -0.53 -5.10
C LEU A 262 12.91 0.61 -5.65
N VAL A 263 12.59 1.85 -5.31
CA VAL A 263 13.44 3.02 -5.55
C VAL A 263 13.89 3.56 -4.18
N PRO A 264 15.19 3.58 -3.87
CA PRO A 264 15.70 4.21 -2.64
C PRO A 264 15.37 5.70 -2.60
N ALA A 265 15.20 6.27 -1.41
CA ALA A 265 14.81 7.67 -1.22
C ALA A 265 15.68 8.66 -2.02
N ALA A 266 17.00 8.42 -2.08
CA ALA A 266 17.95 9.26 -2.80
C ALA A 266 17.76 9.26 -4.33
N SER A 267 17.10 8.24 -4.89
CA SER A 267 16.88 8.07 -6.33
C SER A 267 15.44 8.32 -6.77
N VAL A 268 14.52 8.61 -5.84
CA VAL A 268 13.10 8.82 -6.17
C VAL A 268 12.90 9.97 -7.17
N ALA A 269 13.58 11.10 -6.97
CA ALA A 269 13.44 12.26 -7.85
C ALA A 269 13.89 11.95 -9.29
N GLU A 270 15.00 11.22 -9.45
CA GLU A 270 15.53 10.82 -10.75
C GLU A 270 14.61 9.79 -11.45
N ALA A 271 14.19 8.75 -10.73
CA ALA A 271 13.26 7.74 -11.25
C ALA A 271 11.93 8.36 -11.68
N ARG A 272 11.40 9.30 -10.88
CA ARG A 272 10.19 10.04 -11.20
C ARG A 272 10.34 10.90 -12.45
N ALA A 273 11.46 11.63 -12.57
CA ALA A 273 11.75 12.43 -13.77
C ALA A 273 11.86 11.57 -15.03
N HIS A 274 12.47 10.39 -14.92
CA HIS A 274 12.53 9.40 -15.99
C HIS A 274 11.14 8.96 -16.45
N LEU A 275 10.26 8.54 -15.52
CA LEU A 275 8.89 8.15 -15.86
C LEU A 275 8.10 9.31 -16.49
N ALA A 276 8.25 10.52 -15.97
CA ALA A 276 7.58 11.70 -16.51
C ALA A 276 8.04 12.04 -17.94
N CYS A 277 9.32 11.85 -18.26
CA CYS A 277 9.88 12.07 -19.59
C CYS A 277 9.30 11.12 -20.65
N HIS A 278 8.88 9.92 -20.23
CA HIS A 278 8.41 8.85 -21.11
C HIS A 278 6.91 8.53 -20.98
N ARG A 279 6.16 9.38 -20.29
CA ARG A 279 4.72 9.20 -20.01
C ARG A 279 3.86 8.88 -21.24
N ASP A 280 4.23 9.38 -22.41
CA ASP A 280 3.50 9.22 -23.67
C ASP A 280 3.74 7.85 -24.33
N ARG A 281 4.70 7.08 -23.83
CA ARG A 281 5.04 5.73 -24.30
C ARG A 281 4.39 4.62 -23.49
N PHE A 282 3.78 4.95 -22.35
CA PHE A 282 3.15 3.95 -21.49
C PHE A 282 1.76 3.59 -22.00
N ASP A 283 1.53 2.30 -22.22
CA ASP A 283 0.22 1.75 -22.62
C ASP A 283 -0.65 1.52 -21.38
N CYS A 284 -1.14 2.61 -20.79
CA CYS A 284 -2.07 2.60 -19.67
C CYS A 284 -2.92 3.88 -19.62
N ASP A 285 -3.93 3.89 -18.76
CA ASP A 285 -4.76 5.07 -18.56
C ASP A 285 -3.94 6.20 -17.92
N ALA A 286 -4.15 7.44 -18.39
CA ALA A 286 -3.45 8.62 -17.87
C ALA A 286 -3.65 8.82 -16.36
N VAL A 287 -4.77 8.32 -15.82
CA VAL A 287 -5.05 8.34 -14.39
C VAL A 287 -4.09 7.43 -13.61
N ASP A 288 -3.66 6.30 -14.16
CA ASP A 288 -2.72 5.42 -13.47
C ASP A 288 -1.32 6.01 -13.44
N VAL A 289 -0.88 6.63 -14.55
CA VAL A 289 0.36 7.43 -14.56
C VAL A 289 0.31 8.56 -13.53
N ARG A 290 -0.84 9.22 -13.37
CA ARG A 290 -1.05 10.24 -12.35
C ARG A 290 -0.91 9.68 -10.93
N LYS A 291 -1.47 8.51 -10.63
CA LYS A 291 -1.34 7.88 -9.31
C LYS A 291 0.11 7.52 -8.98
N ILE A 292 0.86 7.03 -9.97
CA ILE A 292 2.30 6.75 -9.84
C ILE A 292 3.06 8.03 -9.51
N ASP A 293 2.83 9.12 -10.28
CA ASP A 293 3.47 10.41 -10.04
C ASP A 293 3.12 10.98 -8.66
N GLU A 294 1.85 10.92 -8.24
CA GLU A 294 1.41 11.34 -6.90
C GLU A 294 2.13 10.56 -5.79
N ALA A 295 2.20 9.23 -5.91
CA ALA A 295 2.90 8.38 -4.95
C ALA A 295 4.40 8.70 -4.87
N MET A 296 5.06 8.90 -6.02
CA MET A 296 6.48 9.26 -6.05
C MET A 296 6.76 10.65 -5.50
N VAL A 297 5.88 11.64 -5.72
CA VAL A 297 6.03 12.96 -5.08
C VAL A 297 5.89 12.86 -3.58
N VAL A 298 4.95 12.05 -3.06
CA VAL A 298 4.88 11.84 -1.62
C VAL A 298 6.16 11.21 -1.10
N ALA A 299 6.70 10.21 -1.78
CA ALA A 299 7.98 9.63 -1.41
C ALA A 299 9.12 10.68 -1.40
N GLU A 300 9.24 11.46 -2.48
CA GLU A 300 10.24 12.54 -2.63
C GLU A 300 10.12 13.59 -1.50
N ARG A 301 8.91 14.11 -1.26
CA ARG A 301 8.65 15.18 -0.28
C ARG A 301 8.82 14.75 1.17
N LEU A 302 8.67 13.46 1.44
CA LEU A 302 8.84 12.89 2.77
C LEU A 302 10.24 12.29 2.98
N GLY A 303 11.09 12.26 1.95
CA GLY A 303 12.42 11.64 2.04
C GLY A 303 12.35 10.12 2.17
N LEU A 304 11.35 9.50 1.56
CA LEU A 304 11.05 8.06 1.64
C LEU A 304 11.43 7.36 0.33
N GLY A 305 11.57 6.04 0.39
CA GLY A 305 11.65 5.22 -0.81
C GLY A 305 10.29 5.08 -1.50
N PHE A 306 10.27 4.40 -2.64
CA PHE A 306 9.07 4.01 -3.37
C PHE A 306 9.09 2.51 -3.67
N CYS A 307 7.94 1.84 -3.60
CA CYS A 307 7.83 0.43 -3.92
C CYS A 307 6.53 0.11 -4.67
N GLU A 308 6.59 -0.82 -5.62
CA GLU A 308 5.42 -1.39 -6.29
C GLU A 308 5.04 -2.76 -5.70
N ALA A 309 3.75 -3.05 -5.62
CA ALA A 309 3.25 -4.34 -5.16
C ALA A 309 1.90 -4.71 -5.79
N THR A 310 1.53 -5.99 -5.67
CA THR A 310 0.20 -6.50 -6.06
C THR A 310 -0.57 -7.06 -4.88
N GLU A 311 -1.90 -6.95 -4.92
CA GLU A 311 -2.85 -7.53 -3.97
C GLU A 311 -2.74 -7.02 -2.52
N LEU A 312 -1.92 -6.00 -2.25
CA LEU A 312 -1.87 -5.35 -0.91
C LEU A 312 -3.18 -4.66 -0.54
N TYR A 313 -3.90 -4.18 -1.54
CA TYR A 313 -5.25 -3.68 -1.40
C TYR A 313 -6.15 -4.55 -2.25
N SER A 314 -7.28 -4.99 -1.69
CA SER A 314 -8.34 -5.65 -2.47
C SER A 314 -9.62 -4.85 -2.31
N ALA A 315 -10.11 -4.32 -3.44
CA ALA A 315 -11.41 -3.65 -3.47
C ALA A 315 -12.57 -4.62 -3.20
N MET A 316 -12.41 -5.90 -3.57
CA MET A 316 -13.43 -6.93 -3.38
C MET A 316 -13.54 -7.42 -1.94
N GLU A 317 -12.47 -7.32 -1.16
CA GLU A 317 -12.45 -7.71 0.26
C GLU A 317 -12.94 -6.60 1.19
N GLY A 318 -13.33 -5.43 0.67
CA GLY A 318 -13.67 -4.27 1.48
C GLY A 318 -12.45 -3.67 2.21
N ASN A 319 -11.23 -4.14 1.96
CA ASN A 319 -10.01 -3.66 2.62
C ASN A 319 -9.63 -2.21 2.24
N LEU A 320 -10.36 -1.60 1.29
CA LEU A 320 -10.29 -0.18 0.97
C LEU A 320 -11.23 0.67 1.84
N ASN A 321 -12.37 0.10 2.27
CA ASN A 321 -13.43 0.71 3.08
C ASN A 321 -13.77 -0.23 4.23
#